data_AF-A0A5C7VBD3-F1
#
_entry.id   AF-A0A5C7VBD3-F1
#
_cell.length_a   1.000
_cell.length_b   1.000
_cell.length_c   1.000
_cell.angle_alpha   90.00
_cell.angle_beta   90.00
_cell.angle_gamma   90.00
#
_symmetry.space_group_name_H-M   'P 1'
#
loop_
_entity.id
_entity.type
_entity.pdbx_description
1 polymer ?
#
loop_
_entity_poly.entity_id
_entity_poly.type
_entity_poly.pdbx_seq_one_letter_code
_entity_poly.pdbx_strand_id
1 'polypeptide(L)'
;VGPFSEQVRVVGEAAKPQALAYKQKMTLLDVMIAVGGLTDFAAGNDATILRTAEGNKQYTVRLKDLVRRGDVSANVEMRPGDILIIPQSFF
;
A
#
# COMPACT_ATOMS: atom_id res chain seq x y z
N VAL A 1 2.06 -9.18 15.82
CA VAL A 1 2.79 -8.28 14.88
C VAL A 1 4.26 -8.31 15.29
N GLY A 2 5.16 -8.68 14.37
CA GLY A 2 6.61 -8.85 14.61
C GLY A 2 7.38 -7.52 14.75
N PRO A 3 8.71 -7.47 14.58
CA PRO A 3 9.44 -6.19 14.52
C PRO A 3 9.02 -5.34 13.30
N PHE A 4 9.17 -4.01 13.38
CA PHE A 4 8.76 -3.09 12.30
C PHE A 4 9.43 -3.38 10.95
N SER A 5 10.64 -3.94 10.96
CA SER A 5 11.39 -4.35 9.78
C SER A 5 10.77 -5.55 9.06
N GLU A 6 9.78 -6.23 9.65
CA GLU A 6 9.12 -7.42 9.10
C GLU A 6 7.64 -7.19 8.80
N GLN A 7 7.21 -5.92 8.76
CA GLN A 7 5.83 -5.54 8.53
C GLN A 7 5.68 -4.68 7.30
N VAL A 8 4.51 -4.75 6.68
CA VAL A 8 4.02 -3.74 5.74
C VAL A 8 2.96 -2.94 6.46
N ARG A 9 3.08 -1.61 6.44
CA ARG A 9 2.16 -0.72 7.16
C ARG A 9 1.31 0.04 6.18
N VAL A 10 0.01 0.12 6.43
CA VAL A 10 -0.93 0.90 5.61
C VAL A 10 -1.49 2.03 6.44
N VAL A 11 -1.42 3.25 5.90
CA VAL A 11 -1.94 4.46 6.55
C VAL A 11 -2.74 5.32 5.56
N GLY A 12 -3.63 6.15 6.10
CA GLY A 12 -4.50 7.04 5.32
C GLY A 12 -5.78 6.33 4.85
N GLU A 13 -6.21 6.63 3.64
CA GLU A 13 -7.53 6.28 3.08
C GLU A 13 -7.65 4.82 2.57
N ALA A 14 -7.21 3.85 3.38
CA ALA A 14 -7.61 2.45 3.24
C ALA A 14 -8.90 2.19 4.03
N ALA A 15 -9.68 1.16 3.64
CA ALA A 15 -10.88 0.79 4.39
C ALA A 15 -10.56 0.37 5.84
N LYS A 16 -9.43 -0.31 6.06
CA LYS A 16 -8.91 -0.65 7.39
C LYS A 16 -7.38 -0.43 7.46
N PRO A 17 -6.92 0.79 7.79
CA PRO A 17 -5.49 1.06 7.97
C PRO A 17 -4.92 0.20 9.10
N GLN A 18 -3.89 -0.60 8.80
CA GLN A 18 -3.29 -1.54 9.76
C GLN A 18 -1.87 -1.93 9.36
N ALA A 19 -1.18 -2.59 10.29
CA ALA A 19 0.09 -3.25 10.01
C ALA A 19 -0.12 -4.73 9.70
N LEU A 20 0.50 -5.20 8.63
CA LEU A 20 0.43 -6.57 8.14
C LEU A 20 1.80 -7.24 8.33
N ALA A 21 1.82 -8.47 8.81
CA ALA A 21 3.03 -9.27 8.80
C ALA A 21 3.44 -9.53 7.34
N TYR A 22 4.69 -9.23 6.99
CA TYR A 22 5.19 -9.47 5.65
C TYR A 22 5.21 -10.98 5.35
N LYS A 23 4.81 -11.34 4.13
CA LYS A 23 4.94 -12.70 3.59
C LYS A 23 5.79 -12.65 2.33
N GLN A 24 6.53 -13.72 2.07
CA GLN A 24 7.35 -13.80 0.87
C GLN A 24 6.48 -13.65 -0.38
N LYS A 25 6.93 -12.84 -1.34
CA LYS A 25 6.18 -12.49 -2.58
C LYS A 25 4.86 -11.76 -2.35
N MET A 26 4.67 -11.12 -1.19
CA MET A 26 3.52 -10.25 -0.95
C MET A 26 3.51 -9.08 -1.93
N THR A 27 2.36 -8.82 -2.53
CA THR A 27 2.16 -7.75 -3.51
C THR A 27 1.24 -6.66 -2.97
N LEU A 28 1.20 -5.53 -3.67
CA LEU A 28 0.31 -4.42 -3.36
C LEU A 28 -1.15 -4.87 -3.39
N LEU A 29 -1.51 -5.77 -4.30
CA LEU A 29 -2.86 -6.36 -4.35
C LEU A 29 -3.19 -7.16 -3.06
N ASP A 30 -2.25 -7.96 -2.55
CA ASP A 30 -2.44 -8.70 -1.29
C ASP A 30 -2.67 -7.77 -0.10
N VAL A 31 -1.93 -6.66 -0.06
CA VAL A 31 -2.13 -5.60 0.94
C VAL A 31 -3.54 -5.03 0.83
N MET A 32 -3.98 -4.69 -0.38
CA MET A 32 -5.30 -4.10 -0.60
C MET A 32 -6.44 -5.05 -0.23
N ILE A 33 -6.30 -6.36 -0.50
CA ILE A 33 -7.25 -7.39 -0.05
C ILE A 33 -7.30 -7.41 1.49
N ALA A 34 -6.15 -7.41 2.15
CA ALA A 34 -6.07 -7.49 3.60
C ALA A 34 -6.68 -6.26 4.32
N VAL A 35 -6.54 -5.06 3.75
CA VAL A 35 -7.13 -3.82 4.30
C VAL A 35 -8.56 -3.55 3.83
N GLY A 36 -9.12 -4.38 2.95
CA GLY A 36 -10.49 -4.25 2.46
C GLY A 36 -10.69 -3.19 1.37
N GLY A 37 -9.63 -2.83 0.64
CA GLY A 37 -9.68 -1.84 -0.42
C GLY A 37 -9.46 -0.39 0.04
N LEU A 38 -9.84 0.54 -0.83
CA LEU A 38 -9.74 1.99 -0.64
C LEU A 38 -11.07 2.54 -0.12
N THR A 39 -11.02 3.65 0.62
CA THR A 39 -12.24 4.44 0.89
C THR A 39 -12.71 5.14 -0.39
N ASP A 40 -13.92 5.70 -0.37
CA ASP A 40 -14.43 6.50 -1.49
C ASP A 40 -13.74 7.85 -1.65
N PHE A 41 -13.07 8.33 -0.60
CA PHE A 41 -12.32 9.58 -0.60
C PHE A 41 -10.84 9.38 -0.90
N ALA A 42 -10.39 8.16 -1.20
CA ALA A 42 -8.99 7.87 -1.45
C ALA A 42 -8.50 8.43 -2.81
N ALA A 43 -7.40 9.19 -2.78
CA ALA A 43 -6.62 9.53 -3.96
C ALA A 43 -5.65 8.38 -4.32
N GLY A 44 -6.21 7.22 -4.68
CA GLY A 44 -5.44 5.97 -4.81
C GLY A 44 -4.31 5.98 -5.85
N ASN A 45 -4.37 6.81 -6.90
CA ASN A 45 -3.27 6.91 -7.87
C ASN A 45 -2.15 7.88 -7.44
N ASP A 46 -2.37 8.61 -6.36
CA ASP A 46 -1.37 9.46 -5.70
C ASP A 46 -0.77 8.77 -4.47
N ALA A 47 -1.11 7.49 -4.26
CA ALA A 47 -0.57 6.70 -3.17
C ALA A 47 0.93 6.44 -3.38
N THR A 48 1.65 6.34 -2.27
CA THR A 48 3.10 6.15 -2.27
C THR A 48 3.50 5.00 -1.35
N ILE A 49 4.54 4.27 -1.76
CA ILE A 49 5.26 3.33 -0.91
C ILE A 49 6.51 4.04 -0.42
N LEU A 50 6.61 4.22 0.89
CA LEU A 50 7.84 4.63 1.56
C LEU A 50 8.62 3.39 1.98
N ARG A 51 9.79 3.20 1.37
CA ARG A 51 10.68 2.05 1.63
C ARG A 51 11.80 2.44 2.57
N THR A 52 11.63 2.08 3.84
CA THR A 52 12.60 2.40 4.90
C THR A 52 13.96 1.73 4.69
N ALA A 53 13.97 0.50 4.16
CA ALA A 53 15.18 -0.26 3.85
C ALA A 53 16.06 0.38 2.74
N GLU A 54 15.50 1.27 1.92
CA GLU A 54 16.23 2.00 0.87
C GLU A 54 16.50 3.46 1.24
N GLY A 55 16.62 3.76 2.54
CA GLY A 55 16.87 5.13 3.00
C GLY A 55 15.67 6.05 2.78
N ASN A 56 14.45 5.55 3.04
CA ASN A 56 13.20 6.30 2.92
C ASN A 56 12.86 6.76 1.49
N LYS A 57 13.27 5.99 0.47
CA LYS A 57 12.81 6.24 -0.91
C LYS A 57 11.30 6.09 -1.03
N GLN A 58 10.71 6.94 -1.86
CA GLN A 58 9.28 6.92 -2.17
C GLN A 58 9.04 6.42 -3.59
N TYR A 59 8.01 5.59 -3.75
CA TYR A 59 7.57 5.06 -5.05
C TYR A 59 6.08 5.36 -5.21
N THR A 60 5.72 6.07 -6.27
CA THR A 60 4.31 6.29 -6.61
C THR A 60 3.68 5.00 -7.13
N VAL A 61 2.44 4.73 -6.73
CA VAL A 61 1.68 3.55 -7.15
C VAL A 61 0.28 3.93 -7.60
N ARG A 62 -0.21 3.23 -8.63
CA ARG A 62 -1.55 3.46 -9.20
C ARG A 62 -2.59 2.53 -8.57
N LEU A 63 -2.89 2.70 -7.28
CA LEU A 63 -3.79 1.79 -6.56
C LEU A 63 -5.21 1.77 -7.11
N LYS A 64 -5.72 2.92 -7.57
CA LYS A 64 -7.07 3.01 -8.12
C LYS A 64 -7.16 2.20 -9.41
N ASP A 65 -6.14 2.26 -10.25
CA ASP A 65 -6.07 1.46 -11.48
C ASP A 65 -5.98 -0.04 -11.16
N LEU A 66 -5.14 -0.43 -10.19
CA LEU A 66 -5.01 -1.82 -9.76
C LEU A 66 -6.33 -2.39 -9.22
N VAL A 67 -6.93 -1.71 -8.23
CA VAL A 67 -8.06 -2.26 -7.46
C VAL A 67 -9.41 -2.04 -8.14
N ARG A 68 -9.64 -0.88 -8.77
CA ARG A 68 -10.94 -0.57 -9.39
C ARG A 68 -11.00 -0.90 -10.87
N ARG A 69 -9.88 -0.85 -11.60
CA ARG A 69 -9.84 -1.12 -13.06
C ARG A 69 -9.22 -2.48 -13.41
N GLY A 70 -8.64 -3.18 -12.44
CA GLY A 70 -8.00 -4.47 -12.68
C GLY A 70 -6.70 -4.37 -13.47
N ASP A 71 -6.05 -3.21 -13.50
CA ASP A 71 -4.76 -3.04 -14.18
C ASP A 71 -3.64 -3.72 -13.38
N VAL A 72 -3.37 -4.99 -13.70
CA VAL A 72 -2.33 -5.79 -13.04
C VAL A 72 -0.93 -5.24 -13.25
N SER A 73 -0.70 -4.39 -14.26
CA SER A 73 0.60 -3.74 -14.47
C SER A 73 0.95 -2.73 -13.38
N ALA A 74 -0.04 -2.27 -12.62
CA ALA A 74 0.14 -1.42 -11.45
C ALA A 74 0.45 -2.22 -10.17
N ASN A 75 0.46 -3.56 -10.22
CA ASN A 75 0.78 -4.38 -9.07
C ASN A 75 2.30 -4.38 -8.82
N VAL A 76 2.70 -4.02 -7.61
CA VAL A 76 4.11 -3.90 -7.21
C VAL A 76 4.39 -4.89 -6.08
N GLU A 77 5.58 -5.47 -6.07
CA GLU A 77 6.04 -6.29 -4.95
C GLU A 77 6.29 -5.43 -3.71
N MET A 78 5.74 -5.87 -2.58
CA MET A 78 5.99 -5.26 -1.28
C MET A 78 7.29 -5.81 -0.70
N ARG A 79 7.93 -5.00 0.13
CA ARG A 79 9.12 -5.40 0.88
C ARG A 79 8.92 -5.22 2.39
N PRO A 80 9.67 -5.98 3.20
CA PRO A 80 9.68 -5.77 4.64
C PRO A 80 10.03 -4.32 5.00
N GLY A 81 9.23 -3.70 5.87
CA GLY A 81 9.40 -2.31 6.28
C GLY A 81 8.79 -1.27 5.34
N ASP A 82 8.10 -1.68 4.27
CA ASP A 82 7.37 -0.76 3.40
C ASP A 82 6.16 -0.14 4.13
N ILE A 83 5.95 1.16 3.91
CA ILE A 83 4.81 1.91 4.40
C ILE A 83 4.01 2.41 3.20
N LEU A 84 2.80 1.89 3.01
CA LEU A 84 1.84 2.35 2.01
C LEU A 84 1.05 3.53 2.58
N ILE A 85 1.20 4.68 1.95
CA ILE A 85 0.53 5.93 2.31
C ILE A 85 -0.53 6.21 1.24
N ILE A 86 -1.79 6.31 1.65
CA ILE A 86 -2.92 6.56 0.76
C ILE A 86 -3.50 7.93 1.13
N PRO A 87 -3.26 8.98 0.33
CA PRO A 87 -3.78 10.30 0.63
C PRO A 87 -5.29 10.37 0.44
N GLN A 88 -5.91 11.30 1.17
CA GLN A 88 -7.28 11.73 0.88
C GLN A 88 -7.29 12.59 -0.37
N SER A 89 -8.36 12.47 -1.14
CA SER A 89 -8.65 13.31 -2.28
C SER A 89 -9.12 14.69 -1.81
N PHE A 90 -8.47 15.75 -2.28
CA PHE A 90 -8.92 17.13 -2.14
C PHE A 90 -9.74 17.50 -3.39
N PHE A 91 -11.00 17.07 -3.45
CA PHE A 91 -11.97 17.55 -4.45
C PHE A 91 -13.15 18.20 -3.75
#